data_AF-A0A8R7TFR6-F1
#
_entry.id   AF-A0A8R7TFR6-F1
#
_cell.length_a   1.000
_cell.length_b   1.000
_cell.length_c   1.000
_cell.angle_alpha   90.00
_cell.angle_beta   90.00
_cell.angle_gamma   90.00
#
_symmetry.space_group_name_H-M   'P 1'
#
loop_
_entity.id
_entity.type
_entity.pdbx_description
1 polymer ?
#
loop_
_entity_poly.entity_id
_entity_poly.type
_entity_poly.pdbx_seq_one_letter_code
_entity_poly.pdbx_strand_id
1 'polypeptide(L)'
;MSWKGNHPCDGWLGVHCDKSGSITGVNLCRLGLNGTIHPAFDDFKSLVALLLAGNNITGVVPRSIAGLPSLRVLDVSHNSLEGTMPRFRSTTTIWAEGNPNL
;
A
#
# COMPACT_ATOMS: atom_id res chain seq x y z
N MET A 1 16.34 -11.61 -0.90
CA MET A 1 16.52 -10.28 -1.53
C MET A 1 15.54 -10.20 -2.68
N SER A 2 14.50 -9.37 -2.63
CA SER A 2 13.42 -9.40 -3.64
C SER A 2 13.35 -8.18 -4.57
N TRP A 3 13.79 -7.00 -4.13
CA TRP A 3 13.78 -5.78 -4.96
C TRP A 3 15.20 -5.32 -5.24
N LYS A 4 15.59 -5.29 -6.51
CA LYS A 4 16.90 -4.84 -6.98
C LYS A 4 16.72 -4.02 -8.26
N GLY A 5 17.57 -3.01 -8.45
CA GLY A 5 17.52 -2.11 -9.60
C GLY A 5 16.49 -0.98 -9.43
N ASN A 6 16.07 -0.39 -10.54
CA ASN A 6 15.17 0.77 -10.63
C ASN A 6 13.95 0.53 -11.53
N HIS A 7 13.69 -0.72 -11.92
CA HIS A 7 12.56 -1.11 -12.76
C HIS A 7 11.64 -2.06 -11.97
N PRO A 8 10.65 -1.53 -11.23
CA PRO A 8 9.77 -2.36 -10.39
C PRO A 8 9.02 -3.43 -11.16
N CYS A 9 8.74 -3.19 -12.44
CA CYS A 9 8.02 -4.13 -13.30
C CYS A 9 8.87 -5.31 -13.78
N ASP A 10 10.19 -5.32 -13.51
CA ASP A 10 11.11 -6.39 -13.93
C ASP A 10 11.18 -7.53 -12.91
N GLY A 11 10.05 -7.84 -12.26
CA GLY A 11 9.92 -8.98 -11.35
C GLY A 11 10.16 -8.67 -9.88
N TRP A 12 9.97 -7.41 -9.44
CA TRP A 12 9.93 -7.13 -8.00
C TRP A 12 8.79 -7.89 -7.35
N LEU A 13 9.12 -8.64 -6.28
CA LEU A 13 8.13 -9.42 -5.55
C LEU A 13 6.94 -8.55 -5.14
N GLY A 14 5.73 -9.02 -5.44
CA GLY A 14 4.49 -8.37 -5.04
C GLY A 14 4.12 -7.14 -5.87
N VAL A 15 4.94 -6.71 -6.83
CA VAL A 15 4.63 -5.59 -7.72
C VAL A 15 3.95 -6.12 -8.99
N HIS A 16 2.79 -5.53 -9.31
CA HIS A 16 2.05 -5.80 -10.53
C HIS A 16 2.01 -4.52 -11.37
N CYS A 17 2.34 -4.67 -12.65
CA CYS A 17 2.28 -3.60 -13.63
C CYS A 17 1.30 -3.92 -14.75
N ASP A 18 0.75 -2.87 -15.37
CA ASP A 18 0.02 -3.03 -16.62
C ASP A 18 0.95 -3.16 -17.84
N LYS A 19 0.36 -3.28 -19.03
CA LYS A 19 1.09 -3.40 -20.30
C LYS A 19 1.95 -2.16 -20.64
N SER A 20 1.69 -1.01 -20.02
CA SER A 20 2.46 0.22 -20.21
C SER A 20 3.64 0.34 -19.24
N GLY A 21 3.80 -0.60 -18.30
CA GLY A 21 4.81 -0.53 -17.25
C GLY A 21 4.41 0.35 -16.07
N SER A 22 3.13 0.74 -15.96
CA SER A 22 2.65 1.47 -14.78
C SER A 22 2.32 0.49 -13.66
N ILE A 23 2.71 0.79 -12.42
CA ILE A 23 2.36 -0.02 -11.26
C ILE A 23 0.87 0.12 -10.97
N THR A 24 0.16 -1.01 -10.97
CA THR A 24 -1.29 -1.09 -10.75
C THR A 24 -1.64 -1.86 -9.49
N GLY A 25 -0.74 -2.70 -8.98
CA GLY A 25 -0.95 -3.43 -7.75
C GLY A 25 0.33 -3.63 -6.96
N VAL A 26 0.24 -3.54 -5.65
CA VAL A 26 1.30 -3.94 -4.73
C VAL A 26 0.69 -4.88 -3.70
N ASN A 27 1.17 -6.12 -3.65
CA ASN A 27 0.77 -7.15 -2.70
C ASN A 27 1.98 -7.64 -1.92
N LEU A 28 2.05 -7.22 -0.66
CA LEU A 28 3.11 -7.57 0.27
C LEU A 28 2.54 -8.17 1.56
N CYS A 29 1.39 -8.83 1.47
CA CYS A 29 0.75 -9.45 2.62
C CYS A 29 1.63 -10.54 3.24
N ARG A 30 1.68 -10.59 4.57
CA ARG A 30 2.32 -11.67 5.35
C ARG A 30 3.79 -11.92 5.00
N LEU A 31 4.54 -10.85 4.73
CA LEU A 31 5.98 -10.92 4.48
C LEU A 31 6.82 -10.59 5.71
N GLY A 32 6.18 -10.33 6.87
CA GLY A 32 6.87 -9.95 8.10
C GLY A 32 7.52 -8.57 8.00
N LEU A 33 6.97 -7.68 7.18
CA LEU A 33 7.51 -6.33 6.98
C LEU A 33 7.38 -5.53 8.27
N ASN A 34 8.43 -4.80 8.62
CA ASN A 34 8.45 -3.85 9.72
C ASN A 34 8.77 -2.43 9.20
N GLY A 35 8.61 -1.43 10.07
CA GLY A 35 8.83 -0.02 9.72
C GLY A 35 7.53 0.73 9.44
N THR A 36 7.59 1.74 8.56
CA THR A 36 6.49 2.68 8.31
C THR A 36 6.18 2.80 6.82
N ILE A 37 4.98 3.29 6.49
CA ILE A 37 4.61 3.59 5.11
C ILE A 37 5.14 4.97 4.72
N HIS A 38 6.09 5.04 3.78
CA HIS A 38 6.71 6.31 3.35
C HIS A 38 5.71 7.19 2.56
N PRO A 39 5.64 8.51 2.78
CA PRO A 39 4.60 9.36 2.18
C PRO A 39 4.73 9.61 0.66
N ALA A 40 5.71 9.05 -0.02
CA ALA A 40 5.96 9.29 -1.45
C ALA A 40 5.11 8.37 -2.35
N PHE A 41 3.80 8.66 -2.44
CA PHE A 41 2.88 7.91 -3.30
C PHE A 41 2.45 8.67 -4.56
N ASP A 42 2.89 9.93 -4.73
CA ASP A 42 2.36 10.82 -5.76
C ASP A 42 2.54 10.28 -7.18
N ASP A 43 3.58 9.48 -7.44
CA ASP A 43 3.85 8.95 -8.78
C ASP A 43 3.03 7.70 -9.13
N PHE A 44 2.38 7.04 -8.16
CA PHE A 44 1.62 5.81 -8.39
C PHE A 44 0.18 6.08 -8.86
N LYS A 45 0.00 6.95 -9.85
CA LYS A 45 -1.33 7.38 -10.34
C LYS A 45 -2.20 6.23 -10.86
N SER A 46 -1.57 5.16 -11.33
CA SER A 46 -2.25 3.95 -11.84
C SER A 46 -2.49 2.89 -10.77
N LEU A 47 -2.06 3.09 -9.52
CA LEU A 47 -2.20 2.09 -8.46
C LEU A 47 -3.68 1.90 -8.10
N VAL A 48 -4.15 0.66 -8.24
CA VAL A 48 -5.53 0.23 -7.98
C VAL A 48 -5.63 -0.48 -6.65
N ALA A 49 -4.64 -1.31 -6.30
CA ALA A 49 -4.65 -2.12 -5.09
C ALA A 49 -3.32 -2.01 -4.32
N LEU A 50 -3.41 -1.70 -3.03
CA LEU A 50 -2.30 -1.75 -2.08
C LEU A 50 -2.66 -2.71 -0.94
N LEU A 51 -2.03 -3.87 -0.90
CA LEU A 51 -2.30 -4.95 0.05
C LEU A 51 -1.07 -5.16 0.93
N LEU A 52 -1.19 -4.80 2.20
CA LEU A 52 -0.14 -4.81 3.21
C LEU A 52 -0.55 -5.62 4.45
N ALA A 53 -1.61 -6.42 4.35
CA ALA A 53 -2.22 -7.12 5.48
C ALA A 53 -1.27 -8.11 6.17
N GLY A 54 -1.40 -8.23 7.49
CA GLY A 54 -0.67 -9.24 8.27
C GLY A 54 0.84 -9.00 8.30
N ASN A 55 1.26 -7.75 8.48
CA ASN A 55 2.65 -7.38 8.68
C ASN A 55 2.84 -6.70 10.05
N ASN A 56 4.03 -6.18 10.33
CA ASN A 56 4.39 -5.46 11.54
C ASN A 56 4.61 -3.97 11.25
N ILE A 57 3.82 -3.40 10.34
CA ILE A 57 3.94 -2.00 9.92
C ILE A 57 3.37 -1.11 11.04
N THR A 58 4.06 -0.01 11.32
CA THR A 58 3.77 0.97 12.37
C THR A 58 3.58 2.38 11.81
N GLY A 59 3.20 3.32 12.67
CA GLY A 59 2.98 4.72 12.29
C GLY A 59 1.63 4.94 11.59
N VAL A 60 1.51 6.06 10.88
CA VAL A 60 0.25 6.50 10.26
C VAL A 60 0.13 6.05 8.81
N VAL A 61 -1.11 5.92 8.32
CA VAL A 61 -1.39 5.82 6.88
C VAL A 61 -1.23 7.19 6.22
N PRO A 62 -0.29 7.40 5.27
CA PRO A 62 -0.06 8.71 4.68
C PRO A 62 -1.24 9.22 3.84
N ARG A 63 -1.49 10.54 3.90
CA ARG A 63 -2.56 11.18 3.10
C ARG A 63 -2.34 11.07 1.58
N SER A 64 -1.09 10.90 1.13
CA SER A 64 -0.79 10.70 -0.30
C SER A 64 -1.42 9.43 -0.86
N ILE A 65 -1.60 8.38 -0.05
CA ILE A 65 -2.35 7.16 -0.44
C ILE A 65 -3.82 7.49 -0.69
N ALA A 66 -4.43 8.31 0.17
CA ALA A 66 -5.81 8.75 -0.02
C ALA A 66 -6.00 9.69 -1.22
N GLY A 67 -4.92 10.34 -1.67
CA GLY A 67 -4.88 11.17 -2.87
C GLY A 67 -4.74 10.39 -4.18
N LEU A 68 -4.52 9.07 -4.14
CA LEU A 68 -4.34 8.27 -5.34
C LEU A 68 -5.65 8.18 -6.16
N PRO A 69 -5.66 8.62 -7.42
CA PRO A 69 -6.89 8.75 -8.19
C PRO A 69 -7.50 7.40 -8.58
N SER A 70 -6.67 6.38 -8.76
CA SER A 70 -7.06 5.05 -9.23
C SER A 70 -7.26 4.04 -8.11
N LEU A 71 -6.93 4.38 -6.87
CA LEU A 71 -6.98 3.43 -5.75
C LEU A 71 -8.42 2.98 -5.49
N ARG A 72 -8.61 1.67 -5.48
CA ARG A 72 -9.90 1.01 -5.20
C ARG A 72 -9.83 0.14 -3.96
N VAL A 73 -8.66 -0.41 -3.67
CA VAL A 73 -8.46 -1.32 -2.55
C VAL A 73 -7.25 -0.90 -1.75
N LEU A 74 -7.45 -0.66 -0.46
CA LEU A 74 -6.41 -0.56 0.55
C LEU A 74 -6.66 -1.60 1.63
N ASP A 75 -5.75 -2.54 1.78
CA ASP A 75 -5.78 -3.49 2.89
C ASP A 75 -4.53 -3.33 3.74
N VAL A 76 -4.72 -2.78 4.94
CA VAL A 76 -3.70 -2.60 5.96
C VAL A 76 -4.08 -3.34 7.24
N SER A 77 -5.02 -4.29 7.15
CA SER A 77 -5.49 -5.07 8.29
C SER A 77 -4.36 -5.84 8.96
N HIS A 78 -4.52 -6.13 10.25
CA HIS A 78 -3.57 -6.92 11.04
C HIS A 78 -2.13 -6.37 10.96
N ASN A 79 -1.97 -5.09 11.29
CA ASN A 79 -0.68 -4.41 11.45
C ASN A 79 -0.61 -3.75 12.84
N SER A 80 0.35 -2.86 13.05
CA SER A 80 0.50 -2.03 14.26
C SER A 80 0.43 -0.55 13.92
N LEU A 81 -0.39 -0.19 12.92
CA LEU A 81 -0.63 1.20 12.54
C LEU A 81 -1.37 1.94 13.65
N GLU A 82 -1.19 3.26 13.66
CA GLU A 82 -1.74 4.15 14.67
C GLU A 82 -2.22 5.48 14.10
N GLY A 83 -3.00 6.20 14.88
CA GLY A 83 -3.50 7.53 14.54
C GLY A 83 -4.76 7.49 13.66
N THR A 84 -5.10 8.64 13.06
CA THR A 84 -6.37 8.78 12.33
C THR A 84 -6.22 8.37 10.86
N MET A 85 -7.12 7.49 10.41
CA MET A 85 -7.23 7.15 8.99
C MET A 85 -7.54 8.39 8.13
N PRO A 86 -6.79 8.62 7.03
CA PRO A 86 -7.13 9.67 6.07
C PRO A 86 -8.55 9.53 5.51
N ARG A 87 -9.11 10.62 5.00
CA ARG A 87 -10.39 10.57 4.29
C ARG A 87 -10.17 10.12 2.85
N PHE A 88 -10.57 8.89 2.54
CA PHE A 88 -10.52 8.33 1.20
C PHE A 88 -11.77 8.69 0.37
N ARG A 89 -11.68 8.46 -0.94
CA ARG A 89 -12.84 8.54 -1.84
C ARG A 89 -13.81 7.41 -1.49
N SER A 90 -15.11 7.64 -1.67
CA SER A 90 -16.15 6.62 -1.42
C SER A 90 -16.01 5.37 -2.30
N THR A 91 -15.25 5.45 -3.39
CA THR A 91 -14.92 4.35 -4.30
C THR A 91 -13.78 3.46 -3.81
N THR A 92 -13.13 3.80 -2.69
CA THR A 92 -12.02 3.03 -2.14
C THR A 92 -12.53 2.18 -0.98
N THR A 93 -12.43 0.86 -1.12
CA THR A 93 -12.67 -0.08 -0.04
C THR A 93 -11.42 -0.20 0.83
N ILE A 94 -11.62 -0.17 2.15
CA ILE A 94 -10.53 -0.11 3.13
C ILE A 94 -10.74 -1.24 4.15
N TRP A 95 -9.69 -2.02 4.37
CA TRP A 95 -9.56 -2.97 5.47
C TRP A 95 -8.45 -2.49 6.41
N ALA A 96 -8.79 -2.27 7.67
CA ALA A 96 -7.91 -1.68 8.69
C ALA A 96 -8.10 -2.31 10.08
N GLU A 97 -8.95 -3.34 10.18
CA GLU A 97 -9.17 -4.13 11.37
C GLU A 97 -7.87 -4.77 11.88
N GLY A 98 -7.80 -5.07 13.18
CA GLY A 98 -6.63 -5.70 13.77
C GLY A 98 -5.41 -4.77 13.90
N ASN A 99 -5.57 -3.47 13.71
CA ASN A 99 -4.61 -2.45 14.16
C ASN A 99 -5.10 -1.89 15.51
N PRO A 100 -4.41 -2.15 16.63
CA PRO A 100 -4.94 -1.84 17.97
C PRO A 100 -5.05 -0.34 18.28
N ASN A 101 -4.37 0.53 17.53
CA ASN A 101 -4.26 1.96 17.77
C ASN A 101 -4.85 2.84 16.64
N LEU A 102 -5.65 2.25 15.74
CA LEU A 102 -6.39 2.95 14.67
C LEU A 102 -7.83 3.29 15.06
#